data_AF-A0A5M9ZHI6-F1
#
_entry.id   AF-A0A5M9ZHI6-F1
#
_cell.length_a   1.000
_cell.length_b   1.000
_cell.length_c   1.000
_cell.angle_alpha   90.00
_cell.angle_beta   90.00
_cell.angle_gamma   90.00
#
_symmetry.space_group_name_H-M   'P 1'
#
loop_
_entity.id
_entity.type
_entity.pdbx_description
1 polymer ?
#
loop_
_entity_poly.entity_id
_entity_poly.type
_entity_poly.pdbx_seq_one_letter_code
_entity_poly.pdbx_strand_id
1 'polypeptide(L)'
;MGVDRRGMNHRPAGLPAGYAGTYAPSGGPAAAADVTPPAPAPAGAPTRRRARSHGDDVRAWEAKDRIERLAAEGRAREAEDAARAVGALTRADRIPYADGGVAALFDGRELTTVEIHGPEVVDVGFRPETIRA
;
A
#
# COMPACT_ATOMS: atom_id res chain seq x y z
N MET A 1 -20.18 26.89 5.32
CA MET A 1 -19.86 28.21 5.91
C MET A 1 -21.06 28.63 6.74
N GLY A 2 -20.92 28.86 8.05
CA GLY A 2 -22.03 29.28 8.92
C GLY A 2 -22.04 30.79 9.08
N VAL A 3 -23.11 31.44 8.64
CA VAL A 3 -23.37 32.88 8.83
C VAL A 3 -24.27 33.06 10.06
N ASP A 4 -23.91 33.99 10.93
CA ASP A 4 -24.72 34.28 12.12
C ASP A 4 -25.90 35.21 11.80
N ARG A 5 -26.84 35.37 12.74
CA ARG A 5 -28.15 36.03 12.54
C ARG A 5 -28.09 37.53 12.19
N ARG A 6 -26.88 38.12 12.14
CA ARG A 6 -26.59 39.50 11.69
C ARG A 6 -25.80 39.58 10.37
N GLY A 7 -25.69 38.48 9.62
CA GLY A 7 -25.11 38.48 8.27
C GLY A 7 -23.59 38.71 8.19
N MET A 8 -22.87 38.67 9.31
CA MET A 8 -21.41 38.75 9.30
C MET A 8 -20.78 37.34 9.32
N ASN A 9 -19.75 37.16 8.50
CA ASN A 9 -18.90 35.97 8.51
C ASN A 9 -18.03 35.99 9.77
N HIS A 10 -18.28 35.10 10.73
CA HIS A 10 -17.36 34.85 11.82
C HIS A 10 -16.55 33.59 11.52
N ARG A 11 -15.23 33.65 11.69
CA ARG A 11 -14.40 32.44 11.71
C ARG A 11 -14.52 31.82 13.10
N PRO A 12 -14.69 30.49 13.22
CA PRO A 12 -14.68 29.85 14.53
C PRO A 12 -13.31 30.07 15.17
N ALA A 13 -13.28 30.67 16.36
CA ALA A 13 -12.06 30.78 17.15
C ALA A 13 -11.63 29.36 17.52
N GLY A 14 -10.50 28.92 16.95
CA GLY A 14 -9.92 27.62 17.25
C GLY A 14 -9.61 27.46 18.74
N LEU A 15 -9.49 26.22 19.17
CA LEU A 15 -9.08 25.85 20.53
C LEU A 15 -7.76 26.53 20.92
N PRO A 16 -7.55 26.83 22.22
CA PRO A 16 -6.34 27.50 22.70
C PRO A 16 -5.07 26.73 22.33
N ALA A 17 -4.01 27.47 22.03
CA ALA A 17 -2.73 26.91 21.61
C ALA A 17 -2.19 25.92 22.65
N GLY A 18 -1.88 24.69 22.21
CA GLY A 18 -1.34 23.62 23.07
C GLY A 18 -2.20 22.36 23.16
N TYR A 19 -3.39 22.34 22.55
CA TYR A 19 -4.19 21.11 22.41
C TYR A 19 -3.71 20.27 21.22
N ALA A 20 -3.67 18.94 21.39
CA ALA A 20 -3.10 18.03 20.39
C ALA A 20 -3.76 18.21 19.00
N GLY A 21 -2.97 18.59 18.01
CA GLY A 21 -3.41 18.81 16.62
C GLY A 21 -3.45 20.27 16.13
N THR A 22 -3.15 21.27 16.95
CA THR A 22 -3.10 22.67 16.48
C THR A 22 -1.74 23.06 15.91
N TYR A 23 -1.72 23.50 14.65
CA TYR A 23 -0.55 24.06 13.98
C TYR A 23 -0.33 25.50 14.45
N ALA A 24 0.84 25.79 15.02
CA ALA A 24 1.23 27.14 15.41
C ALA A 24 1.84 27.89 14.22
N PRO A 25 1.34 29.08 13.83
CA PRO A 25 2.04 29.92 12.88
C PRO A 25 3.15 30.66 13.63
N SER A 26 4.40 30.27 13.41
CA SER A 26 5.56 31.01 13.90
C SER A 26 5.68 32.33 13.12
N GLY A 27 5.53 33.45 13.82
CA GLY A 27 5.81 34.78 13.31
C GLY A 27 6.73 35.55 14.26
N GLY A 28 7.90 35.97 13.77
CA GLY A 28 8.68 37.08 14.33
C GLY A 28 10.22 36.91 14.28
N PRO A 29 10.99 37.99 14.06
CA PRO A 29 12.16 37.98 13.16
C PRO A 29 13.52 37.91 13.88
N ALA A 30 14.48 37.13 13.35
CA ALA A 30 15.90 37.25 13.70
C ALA A 30 16.83 36.66 12.62
N ALA A 31 17.76 37.49 12.17
CA ALA A 31 19.06 37.22 11.55
C ALA A 31 19.15 36.12 10.46
N ALA A 32 19.36 36.60 9.22
CA ALA A 32 19.71 35.80 8.05
C ALA A 32 21.03 35.04 8.25
N ALA A 33 20.94 33.76 8.55
CA ALA A 33 21.89 32.78 8.06
C ALA A 33 21.23 32.11 6.85
N ASP A 34 21.87 32.21 5.68
CA ASP A 34 21.48 31.54 4.44
C ASP A 34 21.57 30.01 4.58
N VAL A 35 20.63 29.45 5.34
CA VAL A 35 20.32 28.02 5.30
C VAL A 35 19.16 27.89 4.33
N THR A 36 19.50 27.73 3.05
CA THR A 36 18.52 27.36 2.03
C THR A 36 17.85 26.06 2.47
N PRO A 37 16.54 26.05 2.79
CA PRO A 37 15.86 24.81 3.10
C PRO A 37 15.91 23.89 1.88
N PRO A 38 16.11 22.56 2.04
CA PRO A 38 15.92 21.65 0.91
C PRO A 38 14.51 21.88 0.37
N ALA A 39 14.40 22.09 -0.95
CA ALA A 39 13.14 22.39 -1.60
C ALA A 39 12.05 21.42 -1.11
N PRO A 40 10.83 21.90 -0.77
CA PRO A 40 9.75 21.01 -0.39
C PRO A 40 9.55 20.02 -1.54
N ALA A 41 9.70 18.72 -1.24
CA ALA A 41 9.39 17.68 -2.22
C ALA A 41 8.00 17.98 -2.79
N PRO A 42 7.81 17.97 -4.12
CA PRO A 42 6.53 18.35 -4.72
C PRO A 42 5.43 17.48 -4.12
N ALA A 43 4.54 18.11 -3.36
CA ALA A 43 3.35 17.50 -2.83
C ALA A 43 2.51 17.02 -4.02
N GLY A 44 2.45 15.70 -4.21
CA GLY A 44 1.68 15.09 -5.29
C GLY A 44 2.48 14.68 -6.52
N ALA A 45 3.70 14.18 -6.37
CA ALA A 45 4.20 13.24 -7.37
C ALA A 45 3.23 12.04 -7.35
N PRO A 46 2.41 11.81 -8.40
CA PRO A 46 1.74 10.52 -8.50
C PRO A 46 2.87 9.51 -8.47
N THR A 47 2.84 8.57 -7.53
CA THR A 47 3.62 7.35 -7.70
C THR A 47 3.15 6.84 -9.04
N ARG A 48 3.95 7.02 -10.10
CA ARG A 48 3.62 6.50 -11.42
C ARG A 48 3.54 5.02 -11.18
N ARG A 49 2.32 4.48 -10.99
CA ARG A 49 2.06 3.05 -11.08
C ARG A 49 2.52 2.73 -12.48
N ARG A 50 3.75 2.23 -12.58
CA ARG A 50 4.36 1.83 -13.84
C ARG A 50 3.34 0.92 -14.49
N ALA A 51 2.92 1.25 -15.71
CA ALA A 51 2.05 0.37 -16.47
C ALA A 51 2.76 -0.98 -16.53
N ARG A 52 2.09 -2.03 -16.05
CA ARG A 52 2.65 -3.38 -16.08
C ARG A 52 3.03 -3.69 -17.53
N SER A 53 4.25 -4.18 -17.70
CA SER A 53 4.77 -4.60 -18.99
C SER A 53 4.69 -6.11 -19.10
N HIS A 54 4.69 -6.63 -20.32
CA HIS A 54 4.81 -8.06 -20.58
C HIS A 54 6.04 -8.68 -19.88
N GLY A 55 7.13 -7.92 -19.73
CA GLY A 55 8.30 -8.35 -18.98
C GLY A 55 8.05 -8.53 -17.48
N ASP A 56 7.13 -7.77 -16.89
CA ASP A 56 6.73 -7.95 -15.49
C ASP A 56 5.85 -9.22 -15.35
N ASP A 57 5.06 -9.55 -16.36
CA ASP A 57 4.28 -10.80 -16.38
C ASP A 57 5.19 -12.03 -16.50
N VAL A 58 6.23 -11.97 -17.34
CA VAL A 58 7.25 -13.04 -17.45
C VAL A 58 7.94 -13.25 -16.11
N ARG A 59 8.35 -12.16 -15.44
CA ARG A 59 8.98 -12.25 -14.10
C ARG A 59 8.02 -12.83 -13.06
N ALA A 60 6.73 -12.52 -13.15
CA ALA A 60 5.73 -13.08 -12.26
C ALA A 60 5.60 -14.61 -12.45
N TRP A 61 5.62 -15.10 -13.70
CA TRP A 61 5.66 -16.53 -13.98
C TRP A 61 6.94 -17.20 -13.48
N GLU A 62 8.11 -16.59 -13.72
CA GLU A 62 9.38 -17.11 -13.19
C GLU A 62 9.40 -17.14 -11.66
N ALA A 63 8.79 -16.14 -11.01
CA ALA A 63 8.66 -16.09 -9.56
C ALA A 63 7.76 -17.24 -9.05
N LYS A 64 6.63 -17.49 -9.70
CA LYS A 64 5.76 -18.65 -9.41
C LYS A 64 6.54 -19.96 -9.50
N ASP A 65 7.16 -20.23 -10.65
CA ASP A 65 7.88 -21.48 -10.89
C ASP A 65 9.00 -21.69 -9.86
N ARG A 66 9.69 -20.63 -9.49
CA ARG A 66 10.74 -20.66 -8.46
C ARG A 66 10.16 -21.01 -7.08
N ILE A 67 9.06 -20.40 -6.68
CA ILE A 67 8.41 -20.64 -5.38
C ILE A 67 7.93 -22.10 -5.30
N GLU A 68 7.24 -22.58 -6.34
CA GLU A 68 6.73 -23.96 -6.40
C GLU A 68 7.86 -24.98 -6.42
N ARG A 69 8.95 -24.70 -7.14
CA ARG A 69 10.14 -25.56 -7.11
C ARG A 69 10.77 -25.63 -5.72
N LEU A 70 10.93 -24.50 -5.02
CA LEU A 70 11.45 -24.50 -3.64
C LEU A 70 10.56 -25.33 -2.70
N ALA A 71 9.25 -25.25 -2.88
CA ALA A 71 8.29 -26.06 -2.13
C ALA A 71 8.45 -27.56 -2.43
N ALA A 72 8.60 -27.92 -3.71
CA ALA A 72 8.82 -29.30 -4.15
C ALA A 72 10.16 -29.89 -3.67
N GLU A 73 11.20 -29.06 -3.52
CA GLU A 73 12.49 -29.42 -2.94
C GLU A 73 12.44 -29.58 -1.40
N GLY A 74 11.30 -29.33 -0.76
CA GLY A 74 11.12 -29.40 0.69
C GLY A 74 11.60 -28.16 1.44
N ARG A 75 11.94 -27.07 0.73
CA ARG A 75 12.41 -25.80 1.30
C ARG A 75 11.22 -24.87 1.58
N ALA A 76 10.25 -25.37 2.35
CA ALA A 76 8.98 -24.69 2.58
C ALA A 76 9.13 -23.26 3.11
N ARG A 77 10.07 -23.04 4.03
CA ARG A 77 10.29 -21.71 4.63
C ARG A 77 10.84 -20.69 3.62
N GLU A 78 11.71 -21.13 2.74
CA GLU A 78 12.25 -20.26 1.69
C GLU A 78 11.21 -19.97 0.60
N ALA A 79 10.34 -20.94 0.31
CA ALA A 79 9.20 -20.74 -0.57
C ALA A 79 8.21 -19.71 0.01
N GLU A 80 7.91 -19.80 1.31
CA GLU A 80 7.06 -18.83 2.02
C GLU A 80 7.67 -17.42 2.03
N ASP A 81 8.97 -17.30 2.33
CA ASP A 81 9.67 -16.01 2.31
C ASP A 81 9.67 -15.40 0.91
N ALA A 82 9.86 -16.20 -0.14
CA ALA A 82 9.78 -15.77 -1.53
C ALA A 82 8.36 -15.35 -1.94
N ALA A 83 7.33 -16.10 -1.52
CA ALA A 83 5.93 -15.75 -1.75
C ALA A 83 5.56 -14.42 -1.07
N ARG A 84 6.00 -14.22 0.17
CA ARG A 84 5.77 -12.96 0.89
C ARG A 84 6.51 -11.79 0.24
N ALA A 85 7.72 -12.00 -0.29
CA ALA A 85 8.49 -10.97 -0.99
C ALA A 85 7.78 -10.45 -2.25
N VAL A 86 7.02 -11.30 -2.95
CA VAL A 86 6.22 -10.90 -4.12
C VAL A 86 4.83 -10.38 -3.75
N GLY A 87 4.50 -10.31 -2.46
CA GLY A 87 3.23 -9.78 -1.94
C GLY A 87 2.09 -10.79 -1.93
N ALA A 88 2.38 -12.09 -2.04
CA ALA A 88 1.39 -13.14 -1.86
C ALA A 88 1.10 -13.37 -0.38
N LEU A 89 -0.16 -13.73 -0.09
CA LEU A 89 -0.57 -14.22 1.21
C LEU A 89 -0.07 -15.65 1.40
N THR A 90 0.38 -15.97 2.60
CA THR A 90 0.77 -17.34 2.99
C THR A 90 -0.29 -17.96 3.89
N ARG A 91 -0.22 -19.27 4.16
CA ARG A 91 -1.11 -19.97 5.11
C ARG A 91 -1.15 -19.33 6.52
N ALA A 92 -0.08 -18.65 6.92
CA ALA A 92 -0.01 -17.96 8.21
C ALA A 92 -0.71 -16.60 8.21
N ASP A 93 -0.96 -16.03 7.03
CA ASP A 93 -1.55 -14.71 6.88
C ASP A 93 -3.08 -14.81 6.90
N ARG A 94 -3.74 -13.82 7.52
CA ARG A 94 -5.21 -13.73 7.49
C ARG A 94 -5.65 -13.13 6.16
N ILE A 95 -6.58 -13.79 5.49
CA ILE A 95 -7.21 -13.25 4.28
C ILE A 95 -8.01 -12.00 4.67
N PRO A 96 -7.71 -10.84 4.08
CA PRO A 96 -8.45 -9.62 4.36
C PRO A 96 -9.87 -9.75 3.84
N TYR A 97 -10.85 -9.29 4.62
CA TYR A 97 -12.23 -9.19 4.14
C TYR A 97 -12.31 -8.02 3.16
N ALA A 98 -12.54 -8.33 1.89
CA ALA A 98 -12.70 -7.34 0.83
C ALA A 98 -13.66 -7.90 -0.23
N ASP A 99 -14.70 -7.14 -0.59
CA ASP A 99 -15.58 -7.50 -1.71
C ASP A 99 -14.90 -7.11 -3.04
N GLY A 100 -14.74 -8.09 -3.93
CA GLY A 100 -14.06 -7.91 -5.23
C GLY A 100 -12.54 -7.78 -5.12
N GLY A 101 -11.95 -8.19 -3.99
CA GLY A 101 -10.51 -8.20 -3.80
C GLY A 101 -9.86 -9.35 -4.55
N VAL A 102 -8.70 -9.13 -5.17
CA VAL A 102 -7.90 -10.19 -5.79
C VAL A 102 -6.56 -10.27 -5.07
N ALA A 103 -6.16 -11.46 -4.63
CA ALA A 103 -4.90 -11.69 -3.94
C ALA A 103 -4.22 -12.96 -4.46
N ALA A 104 -2.88 -12.94 -4.51
CA ALA A 104 -2.13 -14.17 -4.67
C ALA A 104 -2.07 -14.91 -3.32
N LEU A 105 -2.29 -16.22 -3.34
CA LEU A 105 -2.24 -17.09 -2.18
C LEU A 105 -1.25 -18.23 -2.44
N PHE A 106 -0.30 -18.39 -1.53
CA PHE A 106 0.61 -19.52 -1.50
C PHE A 106 0.13 -20.52 -0.44
N ASP A 107 -0.26 -21.70 -0.89
CA ASP A 107 -0.74 -22.77 -0.02
C ASP A 107 0.42 -23.63 0.52
N GLY A 108 1.68 -23.24 0.37
CA GLY A 108 2.81 -24.09 0.78
C GLY A 108 3.23 -25.13 -0.25
N ARG A 109 2.53 -25.25 -1.38
CA ARG A 109 2.90 -26.09 -2.53
C ARG A 109 2.75 -25.34 -3.84
N GLU A 110 1.63 -24.64 -4.00
CA GLU A 110 1.24 -23.96 -5.22
C GLU A 110 0.94 -22.48 -4.93
N LEU A 111 1.25 -21.62 -5.90
CA LEU A 111 0.90 -20.21 -5.87
C LEU A 111 -0.29 -19.97 -6.80
N THR A 112 -1.45 -19.67 -6.24
CA THR A 112 -2.69 -19.41 -6.98
C THR A 112 -3.17 -17.98 -6.76
N THR A 113 -4.15 -17.55 -7.55
CA THR A 113 -4.86 -16.29 -7.32
C THR A 113 -6.25 -16.61 -6.82
N VAL A 114 -6.64 -15.93 -5.75
CA VAL A 114 -7.98 -16.01 -5.20
C VAL A 114 -8.70 -14.68 -5.35
N GLU A 115 -9.99 -14.76 -5.70
CA GLU A 115 -10.93 -13.66 -5.62
C GLU A 115 -11.71 -13.75 -4.31
N ILE A 116 -11.82 -12.63 -3.61
CA ILE A 116 -12.49 -12.50 -2.33
C ILE A 116 -13.82 -11.80 -2.60
N HIS A 117 -14.91 -12.51 -2.34
CA HIS A 117 -16.29 -12.08 -2.48
C HIS A 117 -16.95 -12.13 -1.10
N GLY A 118 -16.54 -11.21 -0.22
CA GLY A 118 -17.05 -11.11 1.14
C GLY A 118 -16.71 -12.37 1.96
N PRO A 119 -17.69 -13.22 2.32
CA PRO A 119 -17.43 -14.47 3.01
C PRO A 119 -16.86 -15.58 2.11
N GLU A 120 -16.89 -15.42 0.79
CA GLU A 120 -16.48 -16.44 -0.17
C GLU A 120 -15.08 -16.13 -0.74
N VAL A 121 -14.28 -17.19 -0.92
CA VAL A 121 -12.97 -17.12 -1.56
C VAL A 121 -12.95 -18.13 -2.70
N VAL A 122 -12.76 -17.65 -3.92
CA VAL A 122 -12.79 -18.46 -5.15
C VAL A 122 -11.39 -18.52 -5.74
N ASP A 123 -10.90 -19.74 -6.00
CA ASP A 123 -9.67 -19.93 -6.77
C ASP A 123 -9.96 -19.70 -8.26
N VAL A 124 -9.22 -18.78 -8.88
CA VAL A 124 -9.37 -18.43 -10.30
C VAL A 124 -8.13 -18.80 -11.14
N GLY A 125 -7.21 -19.56 -10.56
CA GLY A 125 -5.91 -19.88 -11.15
C GLY A 125 -4.95 -18.70 -11.14
N PHE A 126 -3.65 -18.96 -11.21
CA PHE A 126 -2.65 -17.91 -11.07
C PHE A 126 -2.76 -16.80 -12.13
N ARG A 127 -2.82 -15.56 -11.66
CA ARG A 127 -2.75 -14.35 -12.48
C ARG A 127 -1.49 -13.57 -12.14
N PRO A 128 -0.57 -13.32 -13.09
CA PRO A 128 0.68 -12.60 -12.85
C PRO A 128 0.43 -11.17 -12.35
N GLU A 129 -0.77 -10.63 -12.63
CA GLU A 129 -1.18 -9.31 -12.18
C GLU A 129 -1.33 -9.17 -10.65
N THR A 130 -1.29 -10.28 -9.92
CA THR A 130 -1.57 -10.31 -8.47
C THR A 130 -0.32 -10.33 -7.60
N ILE A 131 0.87 -10.50 -8.20
CA ILE A 131 2.16 -10.47 -7.51
C ILE A 131 3.08 -9.39 -8.05
N ARG A 132 4.02 -8.93 -7.24
CA ARG A 132 5.05 -7.94 -7.64
C ARG A 132 6.36 -8.67 -7.94
N ALA A 133 6.89 -8.49 -9.16
CA ALA A 133 8.12 -9.11 -9.64
C ALA A 133 8.97 -8.12 -10.46
#